data_AF-A0A2G9ZX91-F1
#
_entry.id   AF-A0A2G9ZX91-F1
#
_cell.length_a   1.000
_cell.length_b   1.000
_cell.length_c   1.000
_cell.angle_alpha   90.00
_cell.angle_beta   90.00
_cell.angle_gamma   90.00
#
_symmetry.space_group_name_H-M   'P 1'
#
loop_
_entity.id
_entity.type
_entity.pdbx_description
1 polymer ?
#
loop_
_entity_poly.entity_id
_entity_poly.type
_entity_poly.pdbx_seq_one_letter_code
_entity_poly.pdbx_strand_id
1 'polypeptide(L)'
;MINENCYFVAPGKTRLKVVRHGHSIIRSQGIPKPVVIVDTREKEPFPLYANHPNWIAGERLGTLKTGDYTVEGMESLLCLERKSLPDMVACAVNRRQQFLASCLRLAEFAWKAILIEATLEDIKGGFEQFDIPSGVHPNVVCGTLDAIEAKFGIPIIYTSMVKDLSTERAASWISKHFTYWWLEQNGHDRVLIDSDRL
;
A
#
# COMPACT_ATOMS: atom_id res chain seq x y z
N MET A 1 -1.04 20.56 -17.03
CA MET A 1 -2.32 21.26 -16.75
C MET A 1 -3.14 20.37 -15.83
N ILE A 2 -3.09 20.58 -14.52
CA ILE A 2 -3.98 19.88 -13.59
C ILE A 2 -5.33 20.58 -13.71
N ASN A 3 -6.35 19.83 -14.12
CA ASN A 3 -7.70 20.33 -14.35
C ASN A 3 -8.23 20.93 -13.03
N GLU A 4 -8.54 22.24 -13.00
CA GLU A 4 -8.95 23.01 -11.80
C GLU A 4 -10.29 22.56 -11.18
N ASN A 5 -10.85 21.42 -11.60
CA ASN A 5 -12.07 20.81 -11.07
C ASN A 5 -11.92 19.30 -10.83
N CYS A 6 -10.76 18.86 -10.32
CA CYS A 6 -10.61 17.46 -9.93
C CYS A 6 -11.28 17.21 -8.57
N TYR A 7 -12.59 16.92 -8.59
CA TYR A 7 -13.33 16.44 -7.44
C TYR A 7 -13.10 14.94 -7.25
N PHE A 8 -12.49 14.56 -6.13
CA PHE A 8 -12.39 13.16 -5.72
C PHE A 8 -13.49 12.83 -4.71
N VAL A 9 -14.09 11.65 -4.85
CA VAL A 9 -15.10 11.16 -3.91
C VAL A 9 -14.42 10.86 -2.57
N ALA A 10 -15.10 11.20 -1.47
CA ALA A 10 -14.58 10.95 -0.12
C ALA A 10 -14.40 9.44 0.16
N PRO A 11 -13.44 9.06 1.03
CA PRO A 11 -13.22 7.69 1.45
C PRO A 11 -14.47 7.05 2.06
N GLY A 12 -14.58 5.74 1.91
CA GLY A 12 -15.60 4.95 2.59
C GLY A 12 -15.51 5.09 4.12
N LYS A 13 -16.65 5.25 4.80
CA LYS A 13 -16.67 5.42 6.27
C LYS A 13 -16.51 4.11 7.05
N THR A 14 -16.66 2.97 6.39
CA THR A 14 -16.67 1.65 7.02
C THR A 14 -15.42 0.87 6.66
N ARG A 15 -14.97 0.00 7.57
CA ARG A 15 -13.96 -1.02 7.26
C ARG A 15 -14.53 -2.09 6.33
N LEU A 16 -13.64 -3.02 5.94
CA LEU A 16 -14.01 -4.24 5.24
C LEU A 16 -15.25 -4.87 5.89
N LYS A 17 -16.28 -5.08 5.08
CA LYS A 17 -17.52 -5.69 5.55
C LYS A 17 -17.30 -7.20 5.64
N VAL A 18 -17.41 -7.72 6.86
CA VAL A 18 -17.32 -9.16 7.13
C VAL A 18 -18.66 -9.59 7.67
N VAL A 19 -19.36 -10.48 6.96
CA VAL A 19 -20.74 -10.89 7.24
C VAL A 19 -20.79 -12.38 7.51
N ARG A 20 -21.30 -12.76 8.68
CA ARG A 20 -21.62 -14.15 9.04
C ARG A 20 -23.12 -14.31 9.21
N HIS A 21 -23.70 -15.35 8.60
CA HIS A 21 -25.15 -15.61 8.67
C HIS A 21 -26.02 -14.36 8.43
N GLY A 22 -25.66 -13.53 7.42
CA GLY A 22 -26.37 -12.31 7.07
C GLY A 22 -26.09 -11.07 7.94
N HIS A 23 -25.27 -11.19 8.99
CA HIS A 23 -24.98 -10.09 9.92
C HIS A 23 -23.50 -9.68 9.90
N SER A 24 -23.23 -8.38 9.92
CA SER A 24 -21.86 -7.87 10.03
C SER A 24 -21.27 -8.25 11.39
N ILE A 25 -20.11 -8.93 11.38
CA ILE A 25 -19.45 -9.37 12.62
C ILE A 25 -18.39 -8.41 13.14
N ILE A 26 -18.04 -7.36 12.38
CA ILE A 26 -16.97 -6.42 12.74
C ILE A 26 -17.17 -5.85 14.16
N ARG A 27 -18.39 -5.44 14.49
CA ARG A 27 -18.73 -4.85 15.79
C ARG A 27 -19.00 -5.90 16.86
N SER A 28 -19.73 -6.98 16.50
CA SER A 28 -20.10 -8.01 17.48
C SER A 28 -18.90 -8.82 17.97
N GLN A 29 -17.89 -9.02 17.11
CA GLN A 29 -16.64 -9.70 17.45
C GLN A 29 -15.55 -8.74 17.93
N GLY A 30 -15.84 -7.43 18.01
CA GLY A 30 -14.89 -6.45 18.52
C GLY A 30 -13.58 -6.37 17.73
N ILE A 31 -13.62 -6.62 16.40
CA ILE A 31 -12.40 -6.69 15.59
C ILE A 31 -11.62 -5.37 15.72
N PRO A 32 -10.38 -5.36 16.23
CA PRO A 32 -9.64 -4.13 16.45
C PRO A 32 -9.24 -3.48 15.11
N LYS A 33 -8.90 -2.19 15.13
CA LYS A 33 -8.23 -1.53 14.00
C LYS A 33 -6.71 -1.72 14.16
N PRO A 34 -5.92 -1.81 13.08
CA PRO A 34 -4.48 -1.95 13.17
C PRO A 34 -3.81 -0.71 13.75
N VAL A 35 -2.75 -0.91 14.54
CA VAL A 35 -1.74 0.12 14.83
C VAL A 35 -0.60 -0.04 13.83
N VAL A 36 -0.35 1.00 13.04
CA VAL A 36 0.68 0.96 11.99
C VAL A 36 2.04 1.32 12.56
N ILE A 37 3.06 0.56 12.19
CA ILE A 37 4.45 0.88 12.48
C ILE A 37 5.06 1.47 11.22
N VAL A 38 5.56 2.69 11.33
CA VAL A 38 6.21 3.43 10.26
C VAL A 38 7.72 3.38 10.45
N ASP A 39 8.45 3.04 9.38
CA ASP A 39 9.91 2.95 9.44
C ASP A 39 10.53 4.31 9.80
N THR A 40 11.47 4.31 10.75
CA THR A 40 12.18 5.52 11.20
C THR A 40 12.95 6.28 10.11
N ARG A 41 13.24 5.65 8.97
CA ARG A 41 13.94 6.26 7.83
C ARG A 41 12.98 6.97 6.87
N GLU A 42 11.67 6.72 6.99
CA GLU A 42 10.66 7.36 6.16
C GLU A 42 10.50 8.83 6.57
N LYS A 43 10.92 9.74 5.70
CA LYS A 43 11.01 11.17 6.02
C LYS A 43 9.68 11.89 5.94
N GLU A 44 8.80 11.45 5.05
CA GLU A 44 7.54 12.12 4.76
C GLU A 44 6.36 11.14 4.85
N PRO A 45 6.16 10.48 5.99
CA PRO A 45 5.22 9.39 6.09
C PRO A 45 3.79 9.82 5.75
N PHE A 46 3.00 8.86 5.30
CA PHE A 46 1.57 9.06 5.14
C PHE A 46 0.92 9.28 6.51
N PRO A 47 0.02 10.27 6.66
CA PRO A 47 -0.71 10.51 7.90
C PRO A 47 -1.93 9.56 8.00
N LEU A 48 -1.69 8.25 8.10
CA LEU A 48 -2.73 7.22 7.92
C LEU A 48 -3.81 7.30 9.01
N TYR A 49 -3.41 7.48 10.27
CA TYR A 49 -4.37 7.56 11.38
C TYR A 49 -5.11 8.89 11.38
N ALA A 50 -4.38 9.99 11.16
CA ALA A 50 -4.98 11.32 11.14
C ALA A 50 -6.03 11.45 10.01
N ASN A 51 -5.73 10.91 8.82
CA ASN A 51 -6.63 11.01 7.67
C ASN A 51 -7.71 9.92 7.68
N HIS A 52 -7.42 8.72 8.18
CA HIS A 52 -8.33 7.56 8.13
C HIS A 52 -8.54 6.88 9.49
N PRO A 53 -9.01 7.61 10.53
CA PRO A 53 -9.21 7.07 11.87
C PRO A 53 -10.32 6.00 11.94
N ASN A 54 -11.15 5.87 10.90
CA ASN A 54 -12.14 4.78 10.80
C ASN A 54 -11.51 3.44 10.43
N TRP A 55 -10.31 3.44 9.84
CA TRP A 55 -9.62 2.26 9.35
C TRP A 55 -8.38 1.90 10.17
N ILE A 56 -7.73 2.89 10.76
CA ILE A 56 -6.48 2.76 11.52
C ILE A 56 -6.73 3.14 13.00
N ALA A 57 -6.07 2.45 13.93
CA ALA A 57 -6.16 2.73 15.38
C ALA A 57 -5.16 3.79 15.84
N GLY A 58 -4.00 3.82 15.21
CA GLY A 58 -2.89 4.70 15.57
C GLY A 58 -1.67 4.40 14.71
N GLU A 59 -0.63 5.21 14.90
CA GLU A 59 0.66 5.10 14.23
C GLU A 59 1.78 5.22 15.27
N ARG A 60 2.86 4.45 15.10
CA ARG A 60 4.09 4.63 15.86
C ARG A 60 5.31 4.45 14.97
N LEU A 61 6.40 5.14 15.31
CA LEU A 61 7.68 4.93 14.64
C LEU A 61 8.35 3.64 15.14
N GLY A 62 9.05 2.95 14.27
CA GLY A 62 9.88 1.80 14.61
C GLY A 62 10.90 1.51 13.51
N THR A 63 12.04 0.91 13.86
CA THR A 63 13.03 0.51 12.84
C THR A 63 12.60 -0.82 12.21
N LEU A 64 12.32 -0.80 10.91
CA LEU A 64 11.95 -1.99 10.15
C LEU A 64 13.17 -2.53 9.40
N LYS A 65 13.25 -3.85 9.26
CA LYS A 65 14.30 -4.47 8.45
C LYS A 65 14.09 -4.21 6.95
N THR A 66 12.85 -4.05 6.51
CA THR A 66 12.45 -3.86 5.10
C THR A 66 11.08 -3.17 5.08
N GLY A 67 10.83 -2.35 4.05
CA GLY A 67 9.59 -1.59 3.90
C GLY A 67 9.56 -0.28 4.67
N ASP A 68 8.48 0.45 4.43
CA ASP A 68 8.19 1.73 5.07
C ASP A 68 7.06 1.60 6.09
N TYR A 69 6.15 0.63 5.91
CA TYR A 69 5.02 0.39 6.81
C TYR A 69 4.82 -1.09 7.11
N THR A 70 4.49 -1.40 8.36
CA THR A 70 3.95 -2.69 8.80
C THR A 70 2.86 -2.48 9.86
N VAL A 71 2.32 -3.55 10.43
CA VAL A 71 1.32 -3.50 11.49
C VAL A 71 1.84 -4.22 12.72
N GLU A 72 1.53 -3.68 13.91
CA GLU A 72 1.85 -4.31 15.19
C GLU A 72 1.26 -5.72 15.28
N GLY A 73 2.10 -6.71 15.61
CA GLY A 73 1.76 -8.13 15.62
C GLY A 73 1.90 -8.82 14.25
N MET A 74 2.20 -8.07 13.18
CA MET A 74 2.36 -8.55 11.82
C MET A 74 3.72 -8.16 11.21
N GLU A 75 4.71 -7.80 12.02
CA GLU A 75 5.99 -7.23 11.59
C GLU A 75 6.82 -8.16 10.69
N SER A 76 6.59 -9.47 10.76
CA SER A 76 7.21 -10.49 9.90
C SER A 76 6.29 -10.96 8.77
N LEU A 77 5.04 -10.50 8.74
CA LEU A 77 4.00 -10.99 7.84
C LEU A 77 3.60 -9.95 6.80
N LEU A 78 3.48 -8.69 7.21
CA LEU A 78 3.01 -7.58 6.37
C LEU A 78 4.10 -6.55 6.17
N CYS A 79 4.31 -6.14 4.92
CA CYS A 79 5.24 -5.08 4.58
C CYS A 79 4.74 -4.29 3.38
N LEU A 80 4.56 -2.98 3.55
CA LEU A 80 4.21 -2.06 2.47
C LEU A 80 5.40 -1.12 2.23
N GLU A 81 5.94 -1.18 1.03
CA GLU A 81 6.96 -0.24 0.55
C GLU A 81 6.27 0.89 -0.21
N ARG A 82 6.56 2.14 0.12
CA ARG A 82 6.12 3.32 -0.60
C ARG A 82 7.20 3.74 -1.59
N LYS A 83 6.80 4.15 -2.78
CA LYS A 83 7.73 4.72 -3.76
C LYS A 83 7.10 5.93 -4.44
N SER A 84 7.78 7.06 -4.32
CA SER A 84 7.45 8.25 -5.11
C SER A 84 7.78 8.01 -6.59
N LEU A 85 7.12 8.76 -7.49
CA LEU A 85 7.45 8.71 -8.91
C LEU A 85 8.94 9.05 -9.20
N PRO A 86 9.53 10.11 -8.63
CA PRO A 86 10.95 10.41 -8.81
C PRO A 86 11.87 9.28 -8.32
N ASP A 87 11.59 8.68 -7.15
CA ASP A 87 12.39 7.57 -6.63
C ASP A 87 12.26 6.33 -7.51
N MET A 88 11.08 6.06 -8.05
CA MET A 88 10.87 4.93 -8.96
C MET A 88 11.68 5.11 -10.25
N VAL A 89 11.66 6.31 -10.84
CA VAL A 89 12.50 6.63 -12.01
C VAL A 89 13.98 6.45 -11.65
N ALA A 90 14.44 6.96 -10.51
CA ALA A 90 15.82 6.78 -10.05
C ALA A 90 16.20 5.31 -9.83
N CYS A 91 15.27 4.48 -9.35
CA CYS A 91 15.47 3.03 -9.20
C CYS A 91 15.59 2.31 -10.54
N ALA A 92 14.95 2.77 -11.60
CA ALA A 92 15.07 2.18 -12.92
C ALA A 92 16.46 2.42 -13.56
N VAL A 93 17.14 3.53 -13.22
CA VAL A 93 18.42 3.92 -13.85
C VAL A 93 19.62 3.69 -12.96
N ASN A 94 19.64 4.38 -11.81
CA ASN A 94 20.87 4.62 -11.06
C ASN A 94 20.91 3.84 -9.74
N ARG A 95 19.75 3.39 -9.24
CA ARG A 95 19.63 2.65 -7.97
C ARG A 95 19.09 1.24 -8.14
N ARG A 96 19.14 0.69 -9.36
CA ARG A 96 18.53 -0.60 -9.72
C ARG A 96 18.98 -1.75 -8.82
N GLN A 97 20.28 -1.90 -8.57
CA GLN A 97 20.79 -2.99 -7.74
C GLN A 97 20.27 -2.93 -6.30
N GLN A 98 20.27 -1.72 -5.71
CA GLN A 98 19.76 -1.50 -4.36
C GLN A 98 18.26 -1.79 -4.29
N PHE A 99 17.52 -1.35 -5.31
CA PHE A 99 16.09 -1.60 -5.41
C PHE A 99 15.76 -3.09 -5.53
N LEU A 100 16.47 -3.83 -6.37
CA LEU A 100 16.30 -5.28 -6.48
C LEU A 100 16.66 -6.02 -5.18
N ALA A 101 17.68 -5.56 -4.45
CA ALA A 101 18.00 -6.11 -3.14
C ALA A 101 16.88 -5.86 -2.11
N SER A 102 16.23 -4.69 -2.16
CA SER A 102 15.02 -4.43 -1.35
C SER A 102 13.84 -5.30 -1.76
N CYS A 103 13.62 -5.52 -3.06
CA CYS A 103 12.60 -6.44 -3.56
C CYS A 103 12.82 -7.87 -3.07
N LEU A 104 14.07 -8.36 -3.07
CA LEU A 104 14.41 -9.67 -2.53
C LEU A 104 13.99 -9.82 -1.07
N ARG A 105 14.27 -8.84 -0.21
CA ARG A 105 13.84 -8.90 1.19
C ARG A 105 12.33 -8.75 1.34
N LEU A 106 11.70 -7.92 0.51
CA LEU A 106 10.26 -7.71 0.53
C LEU A 106 9.50 -8.98 0.11
N ALA A 107 10.07 -9.79 -0.80
CA ALA A 107 9.49 -11.04 -1.29
C ALA A 107 9.23 -12.07 -0.18
N GLU A 108 9.97 -12.03 0.93
CA GLU A 108 9.86 -12.96 2.06
C GLU A 108 8.57 -12.74 2.89
N PHE A 109 7.89 -11.62 2.73
CA PHE A 109 6.67 -11.32 3.48
C PHE A 109 5.44 -12.01 2.85
N ALA A 110 4.55 -12.52 3.70
CA ALA A 110 3.30 -13.14 3.26
C ALA A 110 2.38 -12.12 2.56
N TRP A 111 2.24 -10.94 3.16
CA TRP A 111 1.50 -9.81 2.62
C TRP A 111 2.46 -8.67 2.31
N LYS A 112 2.60 -8.39 1.02
CA LYS A 112 3.58 -7.43 0.51
C LYS A 112 3.01 -6.64 -0.65
N ALA A 113 3.47 -5.41 -0.81
CA ALA A 113 3.22 -4.62 -1.99
C ALA A 113 4.22 -3.46 -2.08
N ILE A 114 4.43 -2.97 -3.30
CA ILE A 114 5.03 -1.66 -3.53
C ILE A 114 3.91 -0.73 -4.00
N LEU A 115 3.67 0.33 -3.23
CA LEU A 115 2.72 1.38 -3.54
C LEU A 115 3.45 2.51 -4.26
N ILE A 116 3.11 2.72 -5.52
CA ILE A 116 3.68 3.76 -6.38
C ILE A 116 2.76 4.97 -6.34
N GLU A 117 3.28 6.12 -5.89
CA GLU A 117 2.57 7.41 -5.90
C GLU A 117 2.49 8.01 -7.30
N ALA A 118 1.92 7.26 -8.22
CA ALA A 118 1.63 7.68 -9.58
C ALA A 118 0.60 6.73 -10.19
N THR A 119 -0.19 7.25 -11.12
CA THR A 119 -1.00 6.43 -12.02
C THR A 119 -0.13 5.79 -13.11
N LEU A 120 -0.68 4.83 -13.85
CA LEU A 120 0.00 4.32 -15.03
C LEU A 120 0.13 5.42 -16.09
N GLU A 121 -0.89 6.27 -16.22
CA GLU A 121 -0.93 7.43 -17.10
C GLU A 121 0.17 8.43 -16.79
N ASP A 122 0.43 8.72 -15.51
CA ASP A 122 1.53 9.59 -15.08
C ASP A 122 2.88 9.04 -15.58
N ILE A 123 3.12 7.73 -15.41
CA ILE A 123 4.37 7.10 -15.86
C ILE A 123 4.46 7.12 -17.39
N LYS A 124 3.39 6.70 -18.07
CA LYS A 124 3.34 6.54 -19.53
C LYS A 124 3.35 7.87 -20.29
N GLY A 125 2.85 8.94 -19.67
CA GLY A 125 2.80 10.29 -20.21
C GLY A 125 4.16 10.99 -20.26
N GLY A 126 5.19 10.41 -19.63
CA GLY A 126 6.52 11.00 -19.57
C GLY A 126 6.75 11.81 -18.30
N PHE A 127 8.03 12.00 -17.97
CA PHE A 127 8.46 12.52 -16.67
C PHE A 127 8.73 14.03 -16.66
N GLU A 128 8.85 14.64 -17.84
CA GLU A 128 9.14 16.07 -18.01
C GLU A 128 8.06 16.95 -17.36
N GLN A 129 6.79 16.55 -17.44
CA GLN A 129 5.66 17.26 -16.82
C GLN A 129 5.68 17.30 -15.29
N PHE A 130 6.56 16.50 -14.66
CA PHE A 130 6.75 16.45 -13.21
C PHE A 130 8.10 17.02 -12.78
N ASP A 131 8.82 17.71 -13.70
CA ASP A 131 10.18 18.23 -13.48
C ASP A 131 11.17 17.16 -12.99
N ILE A 132 10.96 15.89 -13.38
CA ILE A 132 11.85 14.78 -13.03
C ILE A 132 12.90 14.67 -14.14
N PRO A 133 14.16 15.07 -13.91
CA PRO A 133 15.18 15.06 -14.94
C PRO A 133 15.57 13.61 -15.23
N SER A 134 15.11 13.09 -16.36
CA SER A 134 15.37 11.70 -16.72
C SER A 134 15.43 11.57 -18.24
N GLY A 135 16.55 11.06 -18.74
CA GLY A 135 16.64 10.55 -20.12
C GLY A 135 16.00 9.16 -20.29
N VAL A 136 15.17 8.74 -19.33
CA VAL A 136 14.59 7.40 -19.27
C VAL A 136 13.30 7.38 -20.05
N HIS A 137 13.23 6.46 -21.00
CA HIS A 137 11.98 6.20 -21.68
C HIS A 137 10.97 5.56 -20.70
N PRO A 138 9.71 6.03 -20.60
CA PRO A 138 8.68 5.48 -19.71
C PRO A 138 8.56 3.95 -19.68
N ASN A 139 8.67 3.30 -20.84
CA ASN A 139 8.65 1.84 -20.94
C ASN A 139 9.73 1.12 -20.13
N VAL A 140 10.87 1.76 -19.86
CA VAL A 140 11.92 1.18 -19.01
C VAL A 140 11.46 1.10 -17.55
N VAL A 141 10.71 2.10 -17.09
CA VAL A 141 10.14 2.13 -15.74
C VAL A 141 9.03 1.09 -15.63
N CYS A 142 8.07 1.07 -16.57
CA CYS A 142 7.01 0.05 -16.61
C CYS A 142 7.61 -1.37 -16.66
N GLY A 143 8.51 -1.65 -17.61
CA GLY A 143 9.12 -2.97 -17.73
C GLY A 143 9.93 -3.39 -16.51
N THR A 144 10.45 -2.43 -15.74
CA THR A 144 11.09 -2.73 -14.45
C THR A 144 10.06 -3.14 -13.39
N LEU A 145 8.93 -2.44 -13.29
CA LEU A 145 7.84 -2.77 -12.37
C LEU A 145 7.23 -4.13 -12.71
N ASP A 146 6.91 -4.37 -13.99
CA ASP A 146 6.37 -5.63 -14.48
C ASP A 146 7.31 -6.81 -14.18
N ALA A 147 8.61 -6.62 -14.41
CA ALA A 147 9.61 -7.64 -14.12
C ALA A 147 9.72 -7.93 -12.61
N ILE A 148 9.56 -6.92 -11.75
CA ILE A 148 9.58 -7.09 -10.29
C ILE A 148 8.34 -7.86 -9.84
N GLU A 149 7.17 -7.46 -10.31
CA GLU A 149 5.91 -8.12 -9.98
C GLU A 149 5.96 -9.59 -10.38
N ALA A 150 6.32 -9.88 -11.63
CA ALA A 150 6.38 -11.25 -12.14
C ALA A 150 7.46 -12.11 -11.46
N LYS A 151 8.64 -11.53 -11.18
CA LYS A 151 9.77 -12.30 -10.62
C LYS A 151 9.63 -12.57 -9.13
N PHE A 152 9.19 -11.57 -8.37
CA PHE A 152 9.17 -11.64 -6.90
C PHE A 152 7.78 -11.87 -6.32
N GLY A 153 6.73 -11.87 -7.16
CA GLY A 153 5.35 -11.96 -6.69
C GLY A 153 4.99 -10.77 -5.79
N ILE A 154 5.52 -9.59 -6.09
CA ILE A 154 5.26 -8.35 -5.33
C ILE A 154 4.23 -7.53 -6.10
N PRO A 155 2.98 -7.43 -5.62
CA PRO A 155 1.98 -6.58 -6.23
C PRO A 155 2.44 -5.13 -6.35
N ILE A 156 2.25 -4.55 -7.54
CA ILE A 156 2.49 -3.12 -7.79
C ILE A 156 1.16 -2.38 -7.71
N ILE A 157 1.05 -1.49 -6.74
CA ILE A 157 -0.17 -0.70 -6.51
C ILE A 157 0.08 0.72 -7.00
N TYR A 158 -0.35 1.01 -8.23
CA TYR A 158 -0.44 2.38 -8.73
C TYR A 158 -1.52 3.15 -7.99
N THR A 159 -1.22 4.39 -7.63
CA THR A 159 -2.14 5.27 -6.89
C THR A 159 -2.31 6.61 -7.59
N SER A 160 -1.69 7.66 -7.05
CA SER A 160 -1.85 9.03 -7.48
C SER A 160 -0.69 9.87 -6.98
N MET A 161 -0.35 10.90 -7.75
CA MET A 161 0.52 11.98 -7.29
C MET A 161 -0.15 12.84 -6.20
N VAL A 162 -1.48 12.72 -6.01
CA VAL A 162 -2.22 13.35 -4.90
C VAL A 162 -2.01 12.51 -3.63
N LYS A 163 -1.23 13.05 -2.69
CA LYS A 163 -0.81 12.37 -1.45
C LYS A 163 -1.99 11.81 -0.64
N ASP A 164 -3.11 12.51 -0.58
CA ASP A 164 -4.29 12.05 0.16
C ASP A 164 -4.91 10.78 -0.42
N LEU A 165 -4.94 10.63 -1.74
CA LEU A 165 -5.45 9.42 -2.40
C LEU A 165 -4.51 8.24 -2.20
N SER A 166 -3.20 8.48 -2.23
CA SER A 166 -2.18 7.47 -1.91
C SER A 166 -2.25 7.03 -0.44
N THR A 167 -2.47 7.98 0.47
CA THR A 167 -2.71 7.75 1.90
C THR A 167 -3.97 6.91 2.11
N GLU A 168 -5.07 7.23 1.42
CA GLU A 168 -6.31 6.46 1.45
C GLU A 168 -6.09 5.02 0.98
N ARG A 169 -5.40 4.85 -0.15
CA ARG A 169 -5.12 3.52 -0.70
C ARG A 169 -4.27 2.68 0.25
N ALA A 170 -3.22 3.27 0.84
CA ALA A 170 -2.37 2.63 1.83
C ALA A 170 -3.18 2.20 3.07
N ALA A 171 -3.96 3.11 3.65
CA ALA A 171 -4.77 2.83 4.84
C ALA A 171 -5.81 1.73 4.57
N SER A 172 -6.47 1.77 3.40
CA SER A 172 -7.43 0.74 2.99
C SER A 172 -6.76 -0.63 2.83
N TRP A 173 -5.60 -0.68 2.17
CA TRP A 173 -4.85 -1.92 1.96
C TRP A 173 -4.41 -2.56 3.27
N ILE A 174 -3.81 -1.75 4.16
CA ILE A 174 -3.35 -2.18 5.49
C ILE A 174 -4.54 -2.70 6.33
N SER A 175 -5.63 -1.93 6.41
CA SER A 175 -6.80 -2.26 7.22
C SER A 175 -7.44 -3.59 6.79
N LYS A 176 -7.50 -3.86 5.48
CA LYS A 176 -8.04 -5.11 4.94
C LYS A 176 -7.17 -6.32 5.27
N HIS A 177 -5.85 -6.22 5.06
CA HIS A 177 -4.93 -7.32 5.37
C HIS A 177 -4.93 -7.65 6.86
N PHE A 178 -4.92 -6.62 7.72
CA PHE A 178 -5.06 -6.82 9.16
C PHE A 178 -6.38 -7.51 9.53
N THR A 179 -7.49 -7.10 8.91
CA THR A 179 -8.80 -7.70 9.20
C THR A 179 -8.81 -9.19 8.84
N TYR A 180 -8.25 -9.58 7.68
CA TYR A 180 -8.14 -10.99 7.31
C TYR A 180 -7.24 -11.78 8.26
N TRP A 181 -6.06 -11.24 8.58
CA TRP A 181 -5.16 -11.87 9.54
C TRP A 181 -5.86 -12.09 10.89
N TRP A 182 -6.53 -11.06 11.41
CA TRP A 182 -7.24 -11.16 12.69
C TRP A 182 -8.33 -12.24 12.64
N LEU A 183 -9.10 -12.31 11.56
CA LEU A 183 -10.11 -13.35 11.36
C LEU A 183 -9.48 -14.74 11.44
N GLU A 184 -8.41 -14.98 10.70
CA GLU A 184 -7.71 -16.27 10.69
C GLU A 184 -7.17 -16.65 12.08
N GLN A 185 -6.54 -15.70 12.78
CA GLN A 185 -6.02 -15.94 14.13
C GLN A 185 -7.13 -16.24 15.15
N ASN A 186 -8.36 -15.84 14.88
CA ASN A 186 -9.53 -16.08 15.73
C ASN A 186 -10.45 -17.19 15.21
N GLY A 187 -9.96 -18.04 14.30
CA GLY A 187 -10.69 -19.21 13.81
C GLY A 187 -11.85 -18.89 12.86
N HIS A 188 -11.83 -17.71 12.24
CA HIS A 188 -12.79 -17.32 11.21
C HIS A 188 -12.18 -17.50 9.81
N ASP A 189 -12.98 -17.98 8.87
CA ASP A 189 -12.58 -18.05 7.46
C ASP A 189 -12.33 -16.66 6.87
N ARG A 190 -11.53 -16.60 5.81
CA ARG A 190 -11.27 -15.38 5.03
C ARG A 190 -12.48 -14.94 4.17
N VAL A 191 -13.63 -15.61 4.27
CA VAL A 191 -14.81 -15.27 3.47
C VAL A 191 -15.37 -13.93 3.93
N LEU A 192 -15.56 -13.00 2.98
CA LEU A 192 -16.10 -11.66 3.29
C LEU A 192 -17.58 -11.71 3.62
N ILE A 193 -18.35 -12.47 2.85
CA ILE A 193 -19.77 -12.63 3.03
C ILE A 193 -20.07 -14.10 2.79
N ASP A 194 -20.61 -14.81 3.79
CA ASP A 194 -20.82 -16.26 3.69
C ASP A 194 -21.71 -16.66 2.50
N SER A 195 -22.56 -15.75 2.04
CA SER A 195 -23.40 -15.97 0.86
C SER A 195 -22.64 -15.95 -0.46
N ASP A 196 -21.40 -15.47 -0.49
CA ASP A 196 -20.60 -15.37 -1.72
C ASP A 196 -20.13 -16.76 -2.21
N ARG A 197 -20.16 -17.79 -1.34
CA ARG A 197 -19.79 -19.19 -1.65
C ARG A 197 -18.40 -19.33 -2.30
N LEU A 198 -17.46 -18.48 -1.88
CA LEU A 198 -16.04 -18.49 -2.28
C LEU A 198 -15.21 -19.42 -1.40
#